data_AF-A0A6J4P3L1-F1
#
_entry.id   AF-A0A6J4P3L1-F1
#
_cell.length_a   1.000
_cell.length_b   1.000
_cell.length_c   1.000
_cell.angle_alpha   90.00
_cell.angle_beta   90.00
_cell.angle_gamma   90.00
#
_symmetry.space_group_name_H-M   'P 1'
#
loop_
_entity.id
_entity.type
_entity.pdbx_description
1 polymer ?
#
loop_
_entity_poly.entity_id
_entity_poly.type
_entity_poly.pdbx_seq_one_letter_code
_entity_poly.pdbx_strand_id
1 'polypeptide(L)'
;MFPLGKIIYASDIGLPASIPLLTSEQKESDFNMATVKKPDLSDPQLRAKLAKGMGHNYYGEPAWPNDLLYIFPVVILGTIALNVGLAVLDPAAVGEPADPFATPLEILPEWYLYPVFQILRTVPSKLLGVVAMASVPLGL
;
A
#
# COMPACT_ATOMS: atom_id res chain seq x y z
N MET A 1 14.62 23.36 -19.55
CA MET A 1 15.66 24.01 -20.39
C MET A 1 16.90 24.17 -19.50
N PHE A 2 17.78 23.16 -19.51
CA PHE A 2 18.94 23.05 -18.62
C PHE A 2 20.07 23.99 -19.08
N PRO A 3 20.81 24.67 -18.17
CA PRO A 3 22.08 25.26 -18.54
C PRO A 3 23.22 24.24 -18.37
N LEU A 4 23.86 23.99 -19.50
CA LEU A 4 25.14 23.35 -19.77
C LEU A 4 26.11 23.26 -18.58
N GLY A 5 26.39 22.02 -18.14
CA GLY A 5 27.46 21.69 -17.21
C GLY A 5 28.83 21.96 -17.80
N LYS A 6 29.70 22.60 -17.02
CA LYS A 6 31.14 22.69 -17.29
C LYS A 6 31.73 21.28 -17.33
N ILE A 7 32.23 20.90 -18.50
CA ILE A 7 33.05 19.70 -18.70
C ILE A 7 34.45 20.02 -18.18
N ILE A 8 34.80 19.50 -17.00
CA ILE A 8 36.20 19.50 -16.53
C ILE A 8 36.87 18.29 -17.22
N TYR A 9 37.81 18.56 -18.12
CA TYR A 9 38.55 17.53 -18.84
C TYR A 9 39.62 16.90 -17.94
N ALA A 10 39.84 15.59 -18.09
CA ALA A 10 40.82 14.79 -17.35
C ALA A 10 42.30 15.23 -17.53
N SER A 11 42.57 16.31 -18.27
CA SER A 11 43.91 16.88 -18.48
C SER A 11 44.44 17.71 -17.31
N ASP A 12 43.58 18.14 -16.37
CA ASP A 12 43.97 19.14 -15.36
C ASP A 12 44.53 18.57 -14.05
N ILE A 13 44.55 17.24 -13.86
CA ILE A 13 44.89 16.63 -12.56
C ILE A 13 45.89 15.47 -12.59
N GLY A 14 46.50 15.13 -13.73
CA GLY A 14 47.69 14.27 -13.76
C GLY A 14 47.55 12.88 -13.10
N LEU A 15 46.36 12.26 -13.10
CA LEU A 15 46.16 10.92 -12.56
C LEU A 15 46.31 9.81 -13.63
N PRO A 16 46.88 8.64 -13.27
CA PRO A 16 47.13 7.53 -14.20
C PRO A 16 45.83 6.88 -14.72
N ALA A 17 45.87 6.47 -15.99
CA ALA A 17 44.75 6.05 -16.85
C ALA A 17 44.04 4.72 -16.49
N SER A 18 44.12 4.25 -15.24
CA SER A 18 43.65 2.91 -14.84
C SER A 18 42.40 2.92 -13.95
N ILE A 19 41.82 4.08 -13.66
CA ILE A 19 40.65 4.21 -12.79
C ILE A 19 39.39 4.24 -13.65
N PRO A 20 38.45 3.29 -13.51
CA PRO A 20 37.20 3.34 -14.26
C PRO A 20 36.44 4.62 -13.88
N LEU A 21 36.01 5.36 -14.90
CA LEU A 21 35.15 6.55 -14.80
C LEU A 21 33.87 6.18 -14.03
N LEU A 22 33.85 6.42 -12.72
CA LEU A 22 32.61 6.49 -11.95
C LEU A 22 31.88 7.74 -12.44
N THR A 23 30.97 7.54 -13.41
CA THR A 23 30.01 8.54 -13.87
C THR A 23 29.34 9.19 -12.65
N SER A 24 29.22 10.51 -12.65
CA SER A 24 28.69 11.32 -11.54
C SER A 24 27.35 10.82 -10.97
N GLU A 25 26.56 10.09 -11.78
CA GLU A 25 25.32 9.43 -11.35
C GLU A 25 25.50 8.31 -10.31
N GLN A 26 26.64 7.60 -10.32
CA GLN A 26 26.94 6.56 -9.32
C GLN A 26 27.31 7.19 -7.97
N LYS A 27 28.04 8.31 -7.99
CA LYS A 27 28.46 9.03 -6.79
C LYS A 27 27.30 9.73 -6.07
N GLU A 28 26.26 10.12 -6.81
CA GLU A 28 25.03 10.69 -6.23
C GLU A 28 24.11 9.62 -5.64
N SER A 29 24.14 8.38 -6.14
CA SER A 29 23.44 7.26 -5.50
C SER A 29 24.06 6.83 -4.17
N ASP A 30 25.36 7.05 -3.97
CA ASP A 30 26.06 6.72 -2.72
C ASP A 30 25.72 7.68 -1.56
N PHE A 31 25.08 8.83 -1.84
CA PHE A 31 24.69 9.81 -0.83
C PHE A 31 23.29 9.58 -0.24
N ASN A 32 22.51 8.63 -0.78
CA ASN A 32 21.21 8.25 -0.24
C ASN A 32 21.38 7.16 0.82
N MET A 33 20.99 7.44 2.07
CA MET A 33 21.11 6.47 3.19
C MET A 33 20.20 5.24 3.09
N ALA A 34 19.35 5.14 2.06
CA ALA A 34 18.47 4.01 1.83
C ALA A 34 19.14 2.98 0.92
N THR A 35 19.21 1.71 1.35
CA THR A 35 19.78 0.61 0.55
C THR A 35 18.80 0.20 -0.55
N VAL A 36 18.70 1.00 -1.62
CA VAL A 36 17.81 0.74 -2.76
C VAL A 36 18.56 0.02 -3.88
N LYS A 37 18.13 -1.21 -4.20
CA LYS A 37 18.64 -1.97 -5.34
C LYS A 37 17.93 -1.57 -6.64
N LYS A 38 18.68 -1.18 -7.67
CA LYS A 38 18.13 -0.90 -9.02
C LYS A 38 17.76 -2.22 -9.75
N PRO A 39 16.78 -2.20 -10.68
CA PRO A 39 16.42 -3.39 -11.47
C PRO A 39 17.56 -3.81 -12.41
N ASP A 40 17.88 -5.10 -12.45
CA ASP A 40 18.89 -5.66 -13.34
C ASP A 40 18.27 -6.03 -14.71
N LEU A 41 18.32 -5.09 -15.64
CA LEU A 41 17.79 -5.29 -17.00
C LEU A 41 18.68 -6.17 -17.87
N SER A 42 19.86 -6.60 -17.39
CA SER A 42 20.71 -7.53 -18.12
C SER A 42 20.25 -8.99 -17.99
N ASP A 43 19.53 -9.32 -16.91
CA ASP A 43 18.98 -10.66 -16.67
C ASP A 43 17.77 -10.96 -17.59
N PRO A 44 17.88 -11.96 -18.50
CA PRO A 44 16.77 -12.37 -19.35
C PRO A 44 15.56 -12.88 -18.57
N GLN A 45 15.75 -13.47 -17.38
CA GLN A 45 14.66 -14.00 -16.57
C GLN A 45 13.83 -12.89 -15.93
N LEU A 46 14.48 -11.85 -15.38
CA LEU A 46 13.78 -10.67 -14.87
C LEU A 46 12.98 -9.98 -15.98
N ARG A 47 13.58 -9.80 -17.17
CA ARG A 47 12.86 -9.23 -18.33
C ARG A 47 11.65 -10.05 -18.75
N ALA A 48 11.77 -11.38 -18.79
CA ALA A 48 10.66 -12.28 -19.12
C ALA A 48 9.52 -12.23 -18.08
N LYS A 49 9.85 -12.02 -16.79
CA LYS A 49 8.86 -11.83 -15.72
C LYS A 49 8.18 -10.46 -15.82
N LEU A 50 8.95 -9.40 -16.04
CA LEU A 50 8.44 -8.03 -16.21
C LEU A 50 7.50 -7.92 -17.40
N ALA A 51 7.81 -8.58 -18.52
CA ALA A 51 6.93 -8.65 -19.70
C ALA A 51 5.55 -9.27 -19.39
N LYS A 52 5.44 -10.06 -18.32
CA LYS A 52 4.19 -10.66 -17.83
C LYS A 52 3.57 -9.90 -16.66
N GLY A 53 4.06 -8.69 -16.34
CA GLY A 53 3.62 -7.90 -15.19
C GLY A 53 4.13 -8.40 -13.82
N MET A 54 5.04 -9.37 -13.79
CA MET A 54 5.59 -9.97 -12.56
C MET A 54 7.02 -9.51 -12.31
N GLY A 55 7.57 -9.78 -11.12
CA GLY A 55 8.99 -9.53 -10.82
C GLY A 55 9.32 -8.13 -10.33
N HIS A 56 8.31 -7.34 -9.97
CA HIS A 56 8.48 -6.01 -9.37
C HIS A 56 9.08 -6.05 -7.93
N ASN A 57 9.28 -7.25 -7.38
CA ASN A 57 9.87 -7.52 -6.06
C ASN A 57 11.39 -7.80 -6.10
N TYR A 58 12.03 -7.79 -7.27
CA TYR A 58 13.48 -8.12 -7.42
C TYR A 58 14.41 -6.92 -7.25
N TYR A 59 13.84 -5.73 -7.11
CA TYR A 59 14.49 -4.44 -6.95
C TYR A 59 13.75 -3.61 -5.90
N GLY A 60 14.34 -2.52 -5.44
CA GLY A 60 13.86 -1.73 -4.31
C GLY A 60 14.65 -2.03 -3.03
N GLU A 61 14.01 -1.80 -1.89
CA GLU A 61 14.63 -2.08 -0.59
C GLU A 61 14.56 -3.58 -0.26
N PRO A 62 15.60 -4.14 0.39
CA PRO A 62 15.55 -5.50 0.90
C PRO A 62 14.40 -5.67 1.90
N ALA A 63 13.46 -6.57 1.60
CA ALA A 63 12.34 -6.86 2.49
C ALA A 63 12.82 -7.33 3.87
N TRP A 64 13.90 -8.11 3.92
CA TRP A 64 14.56 -8.52 5.15
C TRP A 64 15.91 -7.79 5.32
N PRO A 65 16.24 -7.29 6.52
CA PRO A 65 15.40 -7.17 7.72
C PRO A 65 14.56 -5.88 7.73
N ASN A 66 14.83 -4.95 6.81
CA ASN A 66 14.41 -3.55 6.91
C ASN A 66 12.88 -3.39 7.06
N ASP A 67 12.09 -4.04 6.21
CA ASP A 67 10.64 -3.89 6.22
C ASP A 67 9.98 -4.95 7.14
N LEU A 68 10.32 -6.22 6.93
CA LEU A 68 9.70 -7.35 7.63
C LEU A 68 10.00 -7.41 9.14
N LEU A 69 11.21 -7.06 9.55
CA LEU A 69 11.60 -7.16 10.96
C LEU A 69 11.43 -5.85 11.70
N TYR A 70 11.69 -4.70 11.06
CA TYR A 70 11.65 -3.42 11.75
C TYR A 70 10.35 -2.67 11.55
N ILE A 71 9.80 -2.60 10.33
CA ILE A 71 8.57 -1.83 10.06
C ILE A 71 7.32 -2.62 10.42
N PHE A 72 7.25 -3.91 10.08
CA PHE A 72 6.03 -4.72 10.29
C PHE A 72 5.61 -4.76 11.78
N PRO A 73 6.49 -5.02 12.76
CA PRO A 73 6.09 -4.99 14.16
C PRO A 73 5.61 -3.62 14.63
N VAL A 74 6.18 -2.52 14.11
CA VAL A 74 5.74 -1.15 14.43
C VAL A 74 4.31 -0.93 13.95
N VAL A 75 3.98 -1.36 12.73
CA VAL A 75 2.61 -1.25 12.19
C VAL A 75 1.63 -2.13 12.98
N ILE A 76 2.03 -3.36 13.32
CA ILE A 76 1.21 -4.29 14.11
C ILE A 76 0.91 -3.70 15.49
N LEU A 77 1.95 -3.28 16.22
CA LEU A 77 1.80 -2.71 17.55
C LEU A 77 1.04 -1.38 17.52
N GLY A 78 1.25 -0.55 16.49
CA GLY A 78 0.49 0.68 16.29
C GLY A 78 -1.00 0.41 16.08
N THR A 79 -1.34 -0.56 15.23
CA THR A 79 -2.74 -0.94 14.98
C THR A 79 -3.41 -1.50 16.24
N ILE A 80 -2.70 -2.35 16.99
CA ILE A 80 -3.21 -2.89 18.27
C ILE A 80 -3.39 -1.76 19.28
N ALA A 81 -2.43 -0.85 19.42
CA ALA A 81 -2.50 0.27 20.35
C ALA A 81 -3.68 1.20 20.04
N LEU A 82 -3.97 1.44 18.76
CA LEU A 82 -5.12 2.25 18.35
C LEU A 82 -6.45 1.55 18.66
N ASN A 83 -6.57 0.25 18.36
CA ASN A 83 -7.79 -0.52 18.68
C ASN A 83 -8.04 -0.59 20.19
N VAL A 84 -6.99 -0.85 20.99
CA VAL A 84 -7.08 -0.87 22.45
C VAL A 84 -7.39 0.53 22.99
N GLY A 85 -6.73 1.56 22.45
CA GLY A 85 -6.99 2.95 22.80
C GLY A 85 -8.46 3.33 22.57
N LEU A 86 -9.03 2.97 21.41
CA LEU A 86 -10.44 3.19 21.12
C LEU A 86 -11.35 2.42 22.09
N ALA A 87 -11.07 1.14 22.34
CA ALA A 87 -11.87 0.32 23.26
C ALA A 87 -11.87 0.83 24.72
N VAL A 88 -10.80 1.51 25.14
CA VAL A 88 -10.69 2.10 26.48
C VAL A 88 -11.37 3.48 26.55
N LEU A 89 -11.21 4.29 25.50
CA LEU A 89 -11.77 5.65 25.46
C LEU A 89 -13.28 5.67 25.17
N ASP A 90 -13.77 4.69 24.40
CA ASP A 90 -15.18 4.54 24.05
C ASP A 90 -15.61 3.06 24.22
N PRO A 91 -15.94 2.64 25.44
CA PRO A 91 -16.32 1.26 25.71
C PRO A 91 -17.66 0.91 25.04
N ALA A 92 -17.76 -0.29 24.49
CA ALA A 92 -18.97 -0.75 23.83
C ALA A 92 -20.19 -0.75 24.78
N ALA A 93 -21.27 -0.10 24.36
CA ALA A 93 -22.53 -0.08 25.09
C ALA A 93 -23.23 -1.45 25.02
N VAL A 94 -23.74 -1.93 26.14
CA VAL A 94 -24.61 -3.11 26.20
C VAL A 94 -26.06 -2.63 26.12
N GLY A 95 -26.78 -3.06 25.08
CA GLY A 95 -28.18 -2.73 24.89
C GLY A 95 -29.13 -3.52 25.80
N GLU A 96 -30.41 -3.15 25.75
CA GLU A 96 -31.49 -3.88 26.43
C GLU A 96 -31.65 -5.31 25.88
N PRO A 97 -32.14 -6.28 26.68
CA PRO A 97 -32.45 -7.61 26.20
C PRO A 97 -33.45 -7.58 25.04
N ALA A 98 -33.30 -8.50 24.09
CA ALA A 98 -34.18 -8.57 22.93
C ALA A 98 -35.61 -8.96 23.33
N ASP A 99 -36.59 -8.13 22.94
CA ASP A 99 -38.02 -8.41 23.08
C ASP A 99 -38.68 -8.52 21.69
N PRO A 100 -39.20 -9.71 21.31
CA PRO A 100 -39.88 -9.89 20.02
C PRO A 100 -41.15 -9.04 19.83
N PHE A 101 -41.76 -8.55 20.90
CA PHE A 101 -43.01 -7.79 20.84
C PHE A 101 -42.80 -6.26 20.87
N ALA A 102 -41.58 -5.79 21.08
CA ALA A 102 -41.23 -4.38 21.11
C ALA A 102 -40.22 -4.05 20.01
N THR A 103 -40.63 -3.25 19.02
CA THR A 103 -39.72 -2.78 17.96
C THR A 103 -39.05 -1.46 18.38
N PRO A 104 -37.71 -1.34 18.29
CA PRO A 104 -37.02 -0.10 18.60
C PRO A 104 -37.31 0.97 17.53
N LEU A 105 -37.23 2.25 17.89
CA LEU A 105 -37.48 3.37 16.96
C LEU A 105 -36.49 3.39 15.78
N GLU A 106 -35.23 3.04 16.03
CA GLU A 106 -34.16 3.05 15.04
C GLU A 106 -33.59 1.64 14.85
N ILE A 107 -33.83 1.05 13.66
CA ILE A 107 -33.27 -0.23 13.26
C ILE A 107 -32.29 -0.02 12.10
N LEU A 108 -31.00 0.02 12.44
CA LEU A 108 -29.91 0.19 11.46
C LEU A 108 -28.95 -1.00 11.57
N PRO A 109 -28.45 -1.51 10.44
CA PRO A 109 -27.38 -2.50 10.46
C PRO A 109 -26.03 -1.84 10.78
N GLU A 110 -24.95 -2.59 10.67
CA GLU A 110 -23.59 -2.04 10.75
C GLU A 110 -23.27 -1.10 9.59
N TRP A 111 -22.32 -0.18 9.81
CA TRP A 111 -21.96 0.89 8.87
C TRP A 111 -21.55 0.40 7.48
N TYR A 112 -20.87 -0.75 7.38
CA TYR A 112 -20.46 -1.33 6.10
C TYR A 112 -21.64 -1.88 5.28
N LEU A 113 -22.81 -2.08 5.90
CA LEU A 113 -24.04 -2.52 5.23
C LEU A 113 -24.98 -1.37 4.85
N TYR A 114 -24.69 -0.13 5.24
CA TYR A 114 -25.54 1.03 4.91
C TYR A 114 -25.87 1.18 3.41
N PRO A 115 -24.91 1.01 2.47
CA PRO A 115 -25.23 1.12 1.04
C PRO A 115 -26.24 0.06 0.58
N VAL A 116 -26.05 -1.17 1.06
CA VAL A 116 -26.90 -2.33 0.72
C VAL A 116 -28.29 -2.20 1.34
N PHE A 117 -28.36 -1.74 2.60
CA PHE A 117 -29.61 -1.46 3.30
C PHE A 117 -30.40 -0.33 2.64
N GLN A 118 -29.72 0.71 2.14
CA GLN A 118 -30.35 1.79 1.38
C GLN A 118 -31.03 1.25 0.11
N ILE A 119 -30.36 0.38 -0.63
CA ILE A 119 -30.92 -0.27 -1.82
C ILE A 119 -32.18 -1.08 -1.45
N LEU A 120 -32.10 -1.86 -0.37
CA LEU A 120 -33.20 -2.71 0.08
C LEU A 120 -34.46 -1.93 0.47
N ARG A 121 -34.32 -0.73 1.08
CA ARG A 121 -35.47 0.10 1.50
C ARG A 121 -36.01 1.05 0.42
N THR A 122 -35.24 1.32 -0.63
CA THR A 122 -35.62 2.26 -1.69
C THR A 122 -36.23 1.57 -2.90
N VAL A 123 -35.84 0.33 -3.19
CA VAL A 123 -36.39 -0.44 -4.30
C VAL A 123 -37.75 -1.04 -3.89
N PRO A 124 -38.85 -0.75 -4.62
CA PRO A 124 -40.19 -1.22 -4.23
C PRO A 124 -40.36 -2.74 -4.39
N SER A 125 -39.63 -3.35 -5.33
CA SER A 125 -39.63 -4.81 -5.54
C SER A 125 -38.56 -5.49 -4.70
N LYS A 126 -38.98 -6.42 -3.83
CA LYS A 126 -38.06 -7.22 -3.01
C LYS A 126 -37.11 -8.06 -3.86
N LEU A 127 -37.58 -8.62 -4.97
CA LEU A 127 -36.75 -9.44 -5.86
C LEU A 127 -35.66 -8.60 -6.53
N LEU A 128 -36.01 -7.42 -7.03
CA LEU A 128 -35.04 -6.51 -7.65
C LEU A 128 -34.02 -5.98 -6.62
N GLY A 129 -34.47 -5.69 -5.39
CA GLY A 129 -33.59 -5.33 -4.28
C GLY A 129 -32.55 -6.42 -4.00
N VAL A 130 -32.98 -7.68 -3.89
CA VAL A 130 -32.06 -8.81 -3.66
C VAL A 130 -31.08 -9.00 -4.83
N VAL A 131 -31.55 -8.88 -6.07
CA VAL A 131 -30.67 -8.97 -7.25
C VAL A 131 -29.63 -7.84 -7.25
N ALA A 132 -30.04 -6.61 -6.93
CA ALA A 132 -29.13 -5.47 -6.83
C ALA A 132 -28.12 -5.60 -5.67
N MET A 133 -28.49 -6.28 -4.57
CA MET A 133 -27.54 -6.61 -3.51
C MET A 133 -26.51 -7.65 -3.98
N ALA A 134 -26.97 -8.67 -4.72
CA ALA A 134 -26.11 -9.72 -5.25
C ALA A 134 -25.19 -9.25 -6.38
N SER A 135 -25.54 -8.17 -7.09
CA SER A 135 -24.68 -7.60 -8.14
C SER A 135 -23.45 -6.87 -7.59
N VAL A 136 -23.48 -6.39 -6.34
CA VAL A 136 -22.35 -5.67 -5.71
C VAL A 136 -21.04 -6.47 -5.74
N PRO A 137 -20.97 -7.73 -5.23
CA PRO A 137 -19.75 -8.52 -5.33
C PRO A 137 -19.46 -9.02 -6.76
N LEU A 138 -20.47 -9.06 -7.64
CA LEU A 138 -20.29 -9.47 -9.03
C LEU A 138 -19.77 -8.34 -9.92
N GLY A 139 -19.78 -7.09 -9.45
CA GLY A 139 -19.29 -5.92 -10.18
C GLY A 139 -20.07 -5.61 -11.47
N LEU A 140 -21.36 -5.98 -11.50
CA LEU A 140 -22.28 -5.78 -12.63
C LEU A 140 -23.00 -4.42 -12.56
#